data_AF-A0A9D6E6N6-F1
#
_entry.id   AF-A0A9D6E6N6-F1
#
_cell.length_a   1.000
_cell.length_b   1.000
_cell.length_c   1.000
_cell.angle_alpha   90.00
_cell.angle_beta   90.00
_cell.angle_gamma   90.00
#
_symmetry.space_group_name_H-M   'P 1'
#
loop_
_entity.id
_entity.type
_entity.pdbx_description
1 polymer ?
#
loop_
_entity_poly.entity_id
_entity_poly.type
_entity_poly.pdbx_seq_one_letter_code
_entity_poly.pdbx_strand_id
1 'polypeptide(L)'
;MIFYHRTTIGEAREIMRRGFRDQKWGFDVEGLASDRRLKVAGVWLTDHVPEEEDAPPGDAVLEVTLDPAPETLQVFEIPGVLADGELWVVPANVLNPVAKARILSVDPRTSWWFERGKLGGVEPEGE
;
A
#
# COMPACT_ATOMS: atom_id res chain seq x y z
N MET A 1 -16.47 -7.78 0.25
CA MET A 1 -15.75 -7.45 -1.02
C MET A 1 -14.25 -7.63 -0.80
N ILE A 2 -13.49 -7.95 -1.84
CA ILE A 2 -12.03 -8.16 -1.77
C ILE A 2 -11.34 -7.01 -2.51
N PHE A 3 -10.30 -6.46 -1.89
CA PHE A 3 -9.43 -5.43 -2.43
C PHE A 3 -7.97 -5.82 -2.20
N TYR A 4 -7.05 -5.07 -2.80
CA TYR A 4 -5.63 -5.27 -2.68
C TYR A 4 -4.92 -4.00 -2.23
N HIS A 5 -3.82 -4.18 -1.49
CA HIS A 5 -2.97 -3.10 -1.02
C HIS A 5 -1.52 -3.54 -1.11
N ARG A 6 -0.70 -2.81 -1.86
CA ARG A 6 0.73 -3.09 -1.96
C ARG A 6 1.51 -2.21 -0.98
N THR A 7 2.47 -2.80 -0.29
CA THR A 7 3.26 -2.10 0.72
C THR A 7 4.59 -2.82 0.99
N THR A 8 5.44 -2.27 1.85
CA THR A 8 6.67 -2.94 2.27
C THR A 8 6.38 -4.08 3.23
N ILE A 9 7.31 -5.04 3.36
CA ILE A 9 7.17 -6.13 4.34
C ILE A 9 7.05 -5.58 5.78
N GLY A 10 7.76 -4.49 6.09
CA GLY A 10 7.69 -3.84 7.40
C GLY A 10 6.30 -3.31 7.71
N GLU A 11 5.74 -2.54 6.77
CA GLU A 11 4.38 -1.98 6.89
C GLU A 11 3.31 -3.09 6.89
N ALA A 12 3.46 -4.12 6.04
CA ALA A 12 2.56 -5.28 6.05
C ALA A 12 2.48 -5.92 7.45
N ARG A 13 3.63 -6.14 8.09
CA ARG A 13 3.69 -6.66 9.47
C ARG A 13 3.08 -5.70 10.48
N GLU A 14 3.30 -4.39 10.32
CA GLU A 14 2.66 -3.40 11.19
C GLU A 14 1.14 -3.42 11.05
N ILE A 15 0.61 -3.49 9.83
CA ILE A 15 -0.82 -3.58 9.54
C ILE A 15 -1.43 -4.84 10.20
N MET A 16 -0.76 -5.99 10.09
CA MET A 16 -1.24 -7.22 10.74
C MET A 16 -1.29 -7.10 12.28
N ARG A 17 -0.42 -6.30 12.90
CA ARG A 17 -0.36 -6.15 14.36
C ARG A 17 -1.24 -5.04 14.92
N ARG A 18 -1.35 -3.93 14.20
CA ARG A 18 -1.90 -2.65 14.70
C ARG A 18 -3.06 -2.12 13.85
N GLY A 19 -3.39 -2.80 12.76
CA GLY A 19 -4.30 -2.29 11.75
C GLY A 19 -3.65 -1.25 10.84
N PHE A 20 -4.45 -0.76 9.91
CA PHE A 20 -4.07 0.26 8.94
C PHE A 20 -3.79 1.61 9.60
N ARG A 21 -2.97 2.43 8.93
CA ARG A 21 -2.62 3.81 9.31
C ARG A 21 -2.71 4.72 8.11
N ASP A 22 -3.16 5.95 8.32
CA ASP A 22 -3.22 6.95 7.26
C ASP A 22 -1.83 7.32 6.78
N GLN A 23 -1.63 7.22 5.47
CA GLN A 23 -0.43 7.69 4.79
C GLN A 23 -0.80 8.83 3.84
N LYS A 24 0.16 9.71 3.55
CA LYS A 24 -0.04 10.83 2.63
C LYS A 24 0.32 10.37 1.22
N TRP A 25 -0.60 10.58 0.30
CA TRP A 25 -0.45 10.21 -1.10
C TRP A 25 -0.58 11.44 -1.99
N GLY A 26 0.16 11.43 -3.09
CA GLY A 26 0.04 12.41 -4.17
C GLY A 26 -0.20 11.65 -5.46
N PHE A 27 -1.40 11.79 -6.03
CA PHE A 27 -1.76 11.14 -7.29
C PHE A 27 -1.77 12.14 -8.44
N ASP A 28 -1.23 11.71 -9.57
CA ASP A 28 -1.40 12.38 -10.85
C ASP A 28 -2.74 11.90 -11.43
N VAL A 29 -3.74 12.79 -11.49
CA VAL A 29 -5.11 12.46 -11.91
C VAL A 29 -5.39 13.15 -13.25
N GLU A 30 -5.94 12.41 -14.21
CA GLU A 30 -6.32 12.97 -15.50
C GLU A 30 -7.31 14.14 -15.33
N GLY A 31 -7.04 15.27 -15.98
CA GLY A 31 -7.88 16.48 -15.89
C GLY A 31 -7.46 17.50 -14.82
N LEU A 32 -6.52 17.18 -13.93
CA LEU A 32 -5.79 18.22 -13.19
C LEU A 32 -4.73 18.84 -14.10
N ALA A 33 -4.53 20.17 -13.99
CA ALA A 33 -3.42 20.82 -14.67
C ALA A 33 -2.11 20.10 -14.32
N SER A 34 -1.26 19.82 -15.31
CA SER A 34 -0.09 18.93 -15.25
C SER A 34 0.93 19.19 -14.13
N ASP A 35 0.78 20.27 -13.37
CA ASP A 35 1.62 20.65 -12.21
C ASP A 35 0.92 20.42 -10.84
N ARG A 36 -0.33 19.93 -10.83
CA ARG A 36 -1.13 19.72 -9.62
C ARG A 36 -1.43 18.25 -9.38
N ARG A 37 -0.81 17.72 -8.33
CA ARG A 37 -1.14 16.41 -7.76
C ARG A 37 -2.29 16.51 -6.77
N LEU A 38 -3.22 15.55 -6.84
CA LEU A 38 -4.23 15.38 -5.81
C LEU A 38 -3.57 14.83 -4.55
N LYS A 39 -3.60 15.61 -3.47
CA LYS A 39 -3.04 15.22 -2.17
C LYS A 39 -4.14 14.70 -1.28
N VAL A 40 -4.05 13.45 -0.87
CA VAL A 40 -5.01 12.79 0.01
C VAL A 40 -4.28 12.03 1.11
N ALA A 41 -4.96 11.78 2.22
CA ALA A 41 -4.43 11.01 3.34
C ALA A 41 -5.36 9.85 3.64
N GLY A 42 -4.79 8.65 3.76
CA GLY A 42 -5.55 7.44 3.98
C GLY A 42 -4.77 6.19 3.61
N VAL A 43 -5.48 5.09 3.47
CA VAL A 43 -4.98 3.81 2.99
C VAL A 43 -5.52 3.61 1.60
N TRP A 44 -4.63 3.43 0.64
CA TRP A 44 -5.05 3.16 -0.72
C TRP A 44 -5.42 1.67 -0.89
N LEU A 45 -6.45 1.40 -1.68
CA LEU A 45 -6.95 0.07 -2.02
C LEU A 45 -7.23 -0.01 -3.52
N THR A 46 -7.12 -1.20 -4.10
CA THR A 46 -7.47 -1.46 -5.52
C THR A 46 -8.33 -2.71 -5.64
N ASP A 47 -9.09 -2.82 -6.73
CA ASP A 47 -9.98 -3.95 -7.00
C ASP A 47 -9.24 -5.14 -7.64
N HIS A 48 -8.07 -4.88 -8.19
CA HIS A 48 -7.18 -5.86 -8.80
C HIS A 48 -5.81 -5.85 -8.10
N VAL A 49 -5.06 -6.94 -8.29
CA VAL A 49 -3.69 -7.03 -7.79
C VAL A 49 -2.84 -6.06 -8.62
N PRO A 50 -2.27 -5.01 -8.02
CA PRO A 50 -1.52 -4.04 -8.80
C PRO A 50 -0.21 -4.63 -9.30
N GLU A 51 0.12 -4.36 -10.56
CA GLU A 51 1.41 -4.72 -11.15
C GLU A 51 2.55 -3.87 -10.53
N GLU A 52 3.81 -4.25 -10.75
CA GLU A 52 4.98 -3.56 -10.16
C GLU A 52 5.09 -2.08 -10.54
N GLU A 53 4.55 -1.71 -11.70
CA GLU A 53 4.71 -0.38 -12.29
C GLU A 53 3.52 0.55 -11.96
N ASP A 54 2.37 -0.01 -11.58
CA ASP A 54 1.11 0.72 -11.40
C ASP A 54 0.79 1.09 -9.94
N ALA A 55 1.56 0.57 -8.98
CA ALA A 55 1.36 0.85 -7.56
C ALA A 55 2.54 1.56 -6.90
N PRO A 56 2.28 2.23 -5.75
CA PRO A 56 3.34 2.63 -4.83
C PRO A 56 4.32 1.48 -4.56
N PRO A 57 5.63 1.77 -4.49
CA PRO A 57 6.66 0.74 -4.34
C PRO A 57 6.42 -0.08 -3.07
N GLY A 58 6.47 -1.39 -3.21
CA GLY A 58 6.27 -2.32 -2.11
C GLY A 58 6.60 -3.76 -2.49
N ASP A 59 7.07 -4.52 -1.51
CA ASP A 59 7.52 -5.90 -1.67
C ASP A 59 6.46 -6.91 -1.22
N ALA A 60 5.35 -6.44 -0.68
CA ALA A 60 4.28 -7.26 -0.15
C ALA A 60 2.93 -6.81 -0.71
N VAL A 61 2.11 -7.77 -1.12
CA VAL A 61 0.72 -7.55 -1.51
C VAL A 61 -0.17 -8.10 -0.41
N LEU A 62 -1.05 -7.25 0.10
CA LEU A 62 -2.11 -7.61 1.03
C LEU A 62 -3.42 -7.79 0.28
N GLU A 63 -4.15 -8.84 0.61
CA GLU A 63 -5.56 -8.97 0.29
C GLU A 63 -6.38 -8.42 1.47
N VAL A 64 -7.30 -7.52 1.18
CA VAL A 64 -8.14 -6.81 2.14
C VAL A 64 -9.60 -7.16 1.89
N THR A 65 -10.19 -7.92 2.80
CA THR A 65 -11.62 -8.25 2.78
C THR A 65 -12.40 -7.22 3.60
N LEU A 66 -13.39 -6.56 2.99
CA LEU A 66 -14.34 -5.69 3.68
C LEU A 66 -15.66 -6.42 3.91
N ASP A 67 -16.07 -6.55 5.17
CA ASP A 67 -17.33 -7.19 5.58
C ASP A 67 -17.93 -6.52 6.84
N PRO A 68 -19.05 -5.78 6.73
CA PRO A 68 -19.73 -5.41 5.48
C PRO A 68 -18.88 -4.42 4.65
N ALA A 69 -19.09 -4.42 3.33
CA ALA A 69 -18.51 -3.37 2.49
C ALA A 69 -19.22 -2.04 2.80
N PRO A 70 -18.50 -0.97 3.17
CA PRO A 70 -19.13 0.31 3.47
C PRO A 70 -19.71 0.91 2.19
N GLU A 71 -21.00 1.29 2.19
CA GLU A 71 -21.64 1.98 1.06
C GLU A 71 -20.92 3.30 0.70
N THR A 72 -20.20 3.87 1.67
CA THR A 72 -19.39 5.08 1.50
C THR A 72 -18.08 4.87 0.75
N LEU A 73 -17.73 3.63 0.37
CA LEU A 73 -16.45 3.36 -0.32
C LEU A 73 -16.31 4.17 -1.61
N GLN A 74 -17.39 4.32 -2.38
CA GLN A 74 -17.41 5.13 -3.62
C GLN A 74 -17.02 6.59 -3.41
N VAL A 75 -17.23 7.15 -2.22
CA VAL A 75 -16.84 8.54 -1.90
C VAL A 75 -15.33 8.71 -1.84
N PHE A 76 -14.61 7.61 -1.62
CA PHE A 76 -13.15 7.59 -1.50
C PHE A 76 -12.43 7.17 -2.78
N GLU A 77 -13.18 6.94 -3.87
CA GLU A 77 -12.60 6.59 -5.16
C GLU A 77 -11.83 7.79 -5.73
N ILE A 78 -10.62 7.53 -6.23
CA ILE A 78 -9.79 8.48 -6.94
C ILE A 78 -9.75 8.04 -8.40
N PRO A 79 -10.64 8.56 -9.26
CA PRO A 79 -10.72 8.13 -10.64
C PRO A 79 -9.48 8.56 -11.43
N GLY A 80 -9.13 7.81 -12.48
CA GLY A 80 -8.10 8.20 -13.44
C GLY A 80 -6.66 8.16 -12.91
N VAL A 81 -6.41 7.38 -11.85
CA VAL A 81 -5.05 7.14 -11.32
C VAL A 81 -4.42 5.89 -11.94
N LEU A 82 -5.20 4.82 -12.08
CA LEU A 82 -4.75 3.57 -12.66
C LEU A 82 -5.21 3.48 -14.12
N ALA A 83 -4.37 2.88 -14.97
CA ALA A 83 -4.71 2.65 -16.37
C ALA A 83 -5.76 1.53 -16.52
N ASP A 84 -5.72 0.54 -15.64
CA ASP A 84 -6.68 -0.55 -15.52
C ASP A 84 -7.14 -0.62 -14.06
N GLY A 85 -8.46 -0.66 -13.82
CA GLY A 85 -9.06 -0.76 -12.49
C GLY A 85 -9.26 0.54 -11.71
N GLU A 86 -9.69 0.38 -10.46
CA GLU A 86 -10.15 1.46 -9.59
C GLU A 86 -9.23 1.60 -8.37
N LEU A 87 -9.02 2.84 -7.92
CA LEU A 87 -8.23 3.14 -6.73
C LEU A 87 -9.08 3.91 -5.72
N TRP A 88 -9.10 3.43 -4.49
CA TRP A 88 -9.75 4.11 -3.36
C TRP A 88 -8.72 4.56 -2.35
N VAL A 89 -8.93 5.69 -1.68
CA VAL A 89 -8.11 6.14 -0.56
C VAL A 89 -8.98 6.36 0.67
N VAL A 90 -9.00 5.35 1.53
CA VAL A 90 -9.93 5.27 2.66
C VAL A 90 -9.22 5.61 3.96
N PRO A 91 -9.78 6.49 4.81
CA PRO A 91 -9.25 6.73 6.15
C PRO A 91 -9.16 5.45 6.98
N ALA A 92 -8.06 5.27 7.70
CA ALA A 92 -7.79 4.08 8.50
C ALA A 92 -8.84 3.84 9.59
N ASN A 93 -9.41 4.91 10.16
CA ASN A 93 -10.49 4.81 11.14
C ASN A 93 -11.81 4.27 10.56
N VAL A 94 -12.04 4.46 9.26
CA VAL A 94 -13.19 3.90 8.53
C VAL A 94 -12.89 2.46 8.11
N LEU A 95 -11.65 2.18 7.73
CA LEU A 95 -11.24 0.88 7.21
C LEU A 95 -11.09 -0.18 8.32
N ASN A 96 -10.38 0.14 9.40
CA ASN A 96 -10.04 -0.82 10.47
C ASN A 96 -11.23 -1.56 11.11
N PRO A 97 -12.42 -0.96 11.31
CA PRO A 97 -13.57 -1.64 11.90
C PRO A 97 -14.18 -2.75 11.01
N VAL A 98 -14.03 -2.64 9.69
CA VAL A 98 -14.71 -3.51 8.70
C VAL A 98 -13.74 -4.32 7.84
N ALA A 99 -12.45 -4.03 7.91
CA ALA A 99 -11.42 -4.66 7.09
C ALA A 99 -10.71 -5.81 7.82
N LYS A 100 -10.51 -6.91 7.10
CA LYS A 100 -9.58 -7.98 7.46
C LYS A 100 -8.52 -8.07 6.38
N ALA A 101 -7.25 -7.95 6.75
CA ALA A 101 -6.14 -8.03 5.82
C ALA A 101 -5.39 -9.35 6.00
N ARG A 102 -4.89 -9.92 4.91
CA ARG A 102 -3.94 -11.03 4.90
C ARG A 102 -2.85 -10.79 3.89
N ILE A 103 -1.66 -11.30 4.14
CA ILE A 103 -0.55 -11.24 3.19
C ILE A 103 -0.85 -12.25 2.08
N LEU A 104 -1.05 -11.76 0.86
CA LEU A 104 -1.29 -12.59 -0.32
C LEU A 104 0.02 -13.10 -0.91
N SER A 105 0.99 -12.20 -1.07
CA SER A 105 2.30 -12.52 -1.62
C SER A 105 3.36 -11.57 -1.07
N VAL A 106 4.60 -12.04 -1.03
CA VAL A 106 5.80 -11.24 -0.73
C VAL A 106 6.83 -11.57 -1.79
N ASP A 107 7.39 -10.55 -2.45
CA ASP A 107 8.49 -10.76 -3.38
C ASP A 107 9.77 -11.14 -2.59
N PRO A 108 10.33 -12.34 -2.81
CA PRO A 108 11.49 -12.79 -2.08
C PRO A 108 12.80 -12.10 -2.51
N ARG A 109 12.85 -11.42 -3.66
CA ARG A 109 14.08 -10.81 -4.19
C ARG A 109 14.52 -9.58 -3.39
N THR A 110 13.59 -8.88 -2.75
CA THR A 110 13.87 -7.76 -1.84
C THR A 110 14.05 -8.19 -0.38
N SER A 111 13.77 -9.46 -0.06
CA SER A 111 14.02 -10.02 1.28
C SER A 111 15.51 -10.12 1.62
N TRP A 112 16.42 -10.15 0.64
CA TRP A 112 17.88 -10.21 0.91
C TRP A 112 18.52 -8.87 1.27
N TRP A 113 17.88 -7.74 1.00
CA TRP A 113 18.48 -6.43 1.26
C TRP A 113 18.30 -5.95 2.70
N PHE A 114 17.34 -6.50 3.46
CA PHE A 114 17.13 -6.15 4.87
C PHE A 114 17.99 -6.97 5.86
N GLU A 115 18.64 -8.06 5.42
CA GLU A 115 19.55 -8.85 6.27
C GLU A 115 21.02 -8.44 6.19
N ARG A 116 21.38 -7.45 5.36
CA ARG A 116 22.76 -6.94 5.25
C ARG A 116 23.05 -5.71 6.15
N GLY A 117 22.15 -5.39 7.07
CA GLY A 117 22.38 -4.40 8.14
C GLY A 117 22.87 -5.00 9.46
N LYS A 118 23.02 -6.33 9.56
CA LYS A 118 23.43 -7.05 10.77
C LYS A 118 24.70 -7.88 10.59
N LEU A 119 25.53 -7.55 9.60
CA LEU A 119 26.91 -8.05 9.43
C LEU A 119 27.72 -6.96 8.71
N GLY A 120 28.15 -5.94 9.45
CA GLY A 120 28.93 -4.83 8.89
C GLY A 120 29.41 -3.88 9.98
N GLY A 121 29.93 -4.45 11.06
CA GLY A 121 30.41 -3.70 12.22
C GLY A 121 31.60 -4.40 12.86
N VAL A 122 32.70 -4.51 12.11
CA VAL A 122 34.08 -4.46 12.63
C VAL A 122 35.00 -4.10 11.46
N GLU A 123 35.54 -2.89 11.50
CA GLU A 123 36.69 -2.42 10.72
C GLU A 123 38.02 -2.95 11.38
N PRO A 124 39.22 -2.50 10.99
CA PRO A 124 40.09 -3.07 9.95
C PRO A 124 41.49 -3.49 10.49
N GLU A 125 42.16 -4.52 9.97
CA GLU A 125 43.63 -4.66 10.14
C GLU A 125 44.28 -5.41 8.96
N GLY A 126 45.40 -4.85 8.46
CA GLY A 126 46.27 -5.38 7.39
C GLY A 126 46.45 -4.32 6.29
N GLU A 127 47.62 -3.71 6.07
CA GLU A 127 49.02 -4.04 6.39
C GLU A 127 49.83 -2.74 6.59
#